data_AF-A0A915J1T4-F1
#
_entry.id   AF-A0A915J1T4-F1
#
_cell.length_a   1.000
_cell.length_b   1.000
_cell.length_c   1.000
_cell.angle_alpha   90.00
_cell.angle_beta   90.00
_cell.angle_gamma   90.00
#
_symmetry.space_group_name_H-M   'P 1'
#
loop_
_entity.id
_entity.type
_entity.pdbx_description
1 polymer ?
#
loop_
_entity_poly.entity_id
_entity_poly.type
_entity_poly.pdbx_seq_one_letter_code
_entity_poly.pdbx_strand_id
1 'polypeptide(L)'
;MTDLKEFYDPDTVELMYWIGNKTSPEDSFAGRHLTNHPHFEDKALRERTVQVYQIYARRKPDEVYRILKSFDTSYIILEDSICLAKSDGCRLPDLIDLDNWHIPDNGYSPVYGLRKSETPRFCDEIRRDGSEYTKFFKLVLQNRTFRMCPSSCLLIGFRRYIVPII
;
A
#
# COMPACT_ATOMS: atom_id res chain seq x y z
N MET A 1 -21.43 12.15 -31.67
CA MET A 1 -20.85 12.41 -30.34
C MET A 1 -21.02 11.15 -29.54
N THR A 2 -19.92 10.44 -29.32
CA THR A 2 -19.86 9.20 -28.55
C THR A 2 -20.15 9.48 -27.09
N ASP A 3 -21.11 8.75 -26.52
CA ASP A 3 -21.39 8.72 -25.08
C ASP A 3 -20.09 8.42 -24.32
N LEU A 4 -19.51 9.44 -23.67
CA LEU A 4 -18.51 9.22 -22.64
C LEU A 4 -19.26 8.62 -21.46
N LYS A 5 -19.29 7.29 -21.39
CA LYS A 5 -19.82 6.58 -20.24
C LYS A 5 -18.94 6.93 -19.05
N GLU A 6 -19.42 7.82 -18.18
CA GLU A 6 -18.73 8.11 -16.93
C GLU A 6 -18.60 6.81 -16.13
N PHE A 7 -17.34 6.43 -15.87
CA PHE A 7 -17.02 5.27 -15.06
C PHE A 7 -17.31 5.64 -13.60
N TYR A 8 -18.45 5.18 -13.09
CA TYR A 8 -18.84 5.36 -11.69
C TYR A 8 -18.46 4.12 -10.87
N ASP A 9 -17.42 4.25 -10.07
CA ASP A 9 -17.02 3.26 -9.07
C ASP A 9 -17.32 3.81 -7.66
N PRO A 10 -18.33 3.29 -6.95
CA PRO A 10 -18.77 3.84 -5.67
C PRO A 10 -17.68 3.78 -4.59
N ASP A 11 -16.80 2.77 -4.64
CA ASP A 11 -15.72 2.59 -3.67
C ASP A 11 -14.63 3.65 -3.85
N THR A 12 -14.31 4.00 -5.10
CA THR A 12 -13.40 5.07 -5.48
C THR A 12 -13.97 6.43 -5.10
N VAL A 13 -15.28 6.63 -5.28
CA VAL A 13 -15.97 7.87 -4.86
C VAL A 13 -15.91 8.03 -3.35
N GLU A 14 -16.20 6.97 -2.58
CA GLU A 14 -16.09 7.00 -1.12
C GLU A 14 -14.65 7.30 -0.68
N LEU A 15 -13.66 6.67 -1.31
CA LEU A 15 -12.26 6.94 -1.04
C LEU A 15 -11.91 8.42 -1.27
N MET A 16 -12.26 8.96 -2.42
CA MET A 16 -11.98 10.37 -2.74
C MET A 16 -12.70 11.32 -1.79
N TYR A 17 -13.95 11.01 -1.42
CA TYR A 17 -14.69 11.78 -0.42
C TYR A 17 -14.01 11.73 0.96
N TRP A 18 -13.51 10.57 1.38
CA TRP A 18 -12.79 10.44 2.64
C TRP A 18 -11.50 11.24 2.62
N ILE A 19 -10.69 11.12 1.55
CA ILE A 19 -9.44 11.88 1.39
C ILE A 19 -9.71 13.38 1.51
N GLY A 20 -10.68 13.89 0.75
CA GLY A 20 -11.01 15.32 0.76
C GLY A 20 -11.50 15.87 2.10
N ASN A 21 -12.08 15.02 2.96
CA ASN A 21 -12.66 15.45 4.24
C ASN A 21 -11.83 15.10 5.48
N LYS A 22 -10.90 14.14 5.38
CA LYS A 22 -10.19 13.57 6.54
C LYS A 22 -8.68 13.75 6.48
N THR A 23 -8.15 14.32 5.40
CA THR A 23 -6.71 14.55 5.25
C THR A 23 -6.40 16.02 4.98
N SER A 24 -5.20 16.43 5.38
CA SER A 24 -4.64 17.76 5.12
C SER A 24 -4.18 17.86 3.65
N PRO A 25 -4.20 19.06 3.05
CA PRO A 25 -3.56 19.28 1.75
C PRO A 25 -2.07 18.92 1.71
N GLU A 26 -1.39 18.95 2.86
CA GLU A 26 0.02 18.57 3.03
C GLU A 26 0.23 17.06 3.18
N ASP A 27 -0.84 16.27 3.32
CA ASP A 27 -0.71 14.83 3.47
C ASP A 27 -0.32 14.17 2.15
N SER A 28 0.69 13.33 2.21
CA SER A 28 1.12 12.52 1.08
C SER A 28 0.62 11.08 1.22
N PHE A 29 0.18 10.51 0.11
CA PHE A 29 -0.23 9.13 0.01
C PHE A 29 0.83 8.39 -0.81
N ALA A 30 1.22 7.19 -0.39
CA ALA A 30 1.87 6.23 -1.27
C ALA A 30 0.83 5.83 -2.32
N GLY A 31 0.79 6.61 -3.40
CA GLY A 31 -0.29 6.64 -4.37
C GLY A 31 -0.77 8.03 -4.81
N ARG A 32 -0.39 9.14 -4.13
CA ARG A 32 -0.66 10.56 -4.51
C ARG A 32 0.02 11.56 -3.53
N HIS A 33 0.94 12.48 -3.82
CA HIS A 33 1.64 12.96 -5.02
C HIS A 33 2.02 11.83 -5.99
N LEU A 34 1.61 11.93 -7.26
CA LEU A 34 1.91 10.93 -8.29
C LEU A 34 3.42 10.84 -8.54
N THR A 35 4.10 9.95 -7.82
CA THR A 35 5.51 9.59 -8.09
C THR A 35 5.64 8.62 -9.27
N ASN A 36 4.53 8.10 -9.80
CA ASN A 36 4.49 7.34 -11.03
C ASN A 36 3.41 7.94 -11.93
N HIS A 37 3.80 8.91 -12.76
CA HIS A 37 2.97 9.37 -13.87
C HIS A 37 3.33 8.49 -15.08
N PRO A 38 2.39 7.70 -15.65
CA PRO A 38 2.68 6.68 -16.67
C PRO A 38 3.27 7.21 -17.98
N HIS A 39 3.35 8.54 -18.14
CA HIS A 39 4.03 9.18 -19.28
C HIS A 39 5.54 9.41 -19.08
N PHE A 40 6.12 9.21 -17.88
CA PHE A 40 7.56 9.39 -17.65
C PHE A 40 8.18 8.18 -16.95
N GLU A 41 8.92 7.38 -17.72
CA GLU A 41 9.71 6.25 -17.20
C GLU A 41 11.16 6.67 -16.93
N ASP A 42 11.39 7.46 -15.88
CA ASP A 42 12.74 7.68 -15.37
C ASP A 42 13.17 6.48 -14.50
N LYS A 43 14.44 6.07 -14.59
CA LYS A 43 15.04 5.03 -13.76
C LYS A 43 14.82 5.30 -12.26
N ALA A 44 14.99 6.54 -11.82
CA ALA A 44 14.81 6.92 -10.41
C ALA A 44 13.34 6.77 -9.97
N LEU A 45 12.38 7.05 -10.86
CA LEU A 45 10.95 6.87 -10.57
C LEU A 45 10.58 5.38 -10.49
N ARG A 46 11.18 4.55 -11.35
CA ARG A 46 11.03 3.09 -11.29
C ARG A 46 11.58 2.53 -9.98
N GLU A 47 12.79 2.93 -9.58
CA GLU A 47 13.40 2.50 -8.31
C GLU A 47 12.53 2.91 -7.10
N ARG A 48 12.01 4.14 -7.08
CA ARG A 48 11.07 4.58 -6.04
C ARG A 48 9.79 3.76 -6.03
N THR A 49 9.25 3.46 -7.20
CA THR A 49 8.02 2.65 -7.34
C THR A 49 8.22 1.25 -6.78
N VAL A 50 9.37 0.61 -7.09
CA VAL A 50 9.72 -0.72 -6.53
C VAL A 50 9.81 -0.69 -5.01
N GLN A 51 10.36 0.37 -4.43
CA GLN A 51 10.45 0.54 -2.97
C GLN A 51 9.06 0.71 -2.34
N VAL A 52 8.19 1.55 -2.91
CA VAL A 52 6.83 1.75 -2.39
C VAL A 52 6.00 0.47 -2.53
N TYR A 53 6.16 -0.29 -3.61
CA TYR A 53 5.45 -1.56 -3.82
C TYR A 53 5.89 -2.70 -2.89
N GLN A 54 6.88 -2.49 -2.03
CA GLN A 54 7.21 -3.41 -0.95
C GLN A 54 6.05 -3.61 0.06
N ILE A 55 5.02 -2.76 0.03
CA ILE A 55 3.75 -3.00 0.76
C ILE A 55 3.01 -4.27 0.29
N TYR A 56 3.31 -4.80 -0.89
CA TYR A 56 2.76 -6.08 -1.38
C TYR A 56 3.72 -7.26 -1.17
N ALA A 57 4.93 -7.00 -0.68
CA ALA A 57 5.96 -7.99 -0.47
C ALA A 57 5.74 -8.83 0.79
N ARG A 58 6.56 -9.87 0.92
CA ARG A 58 6.75 -10.61 2.17
C ARG A 58 7.85 -9.95 2.99
N ARG A 59 7.48 -8.95 3.81
CA ARG A 59 8.39 -8.17 4.65
C ARG A 59 7.82 -7.87 6.03
N LYS A 60 8.73 -7.59 6.97
CA LYS A 60 8.41 -7.16 8.32
C LYS A 60 7.83 -5.74 8.32
N PRO A 61 6.95 -5.40 9.29
CA PRO A 61 6.31 -4.09 9.31
C PRO A 61 7.29 -2.94 9.55
N ASP A 62 8.36 -3.15 10.32
CA ASP A 62 9.38 -2.12 10.60
C ASP A 62 10.19 -1.73 9.35
N GLU A 63 10.44 -2.69 8.45
CA GLU A 63 11.12 -2.43 7.17
C GLU A 63 10.24 -1.60 6.25
N VAL A 64 8.99 -2.03 6.08
CA VAL A 64 8.01 -1.32 5.25
C VAL A 64 7.78 0.09 5.80
N TYR A 65 7.67 0.24 7.12
CA TYR A 65 7.55 1.54 7.78
C TYR A 65 8.72 2.47 7.46
N ARG A 66 9.96 1.98 7.58
CA ARG A 66 11.16 2.79 7.28
C ARG A 66 11.21 3.23 5.82
N ILE A 67 10.84 2.35 4.89
CA ILE A 67 10.77 2.68 3.47
C ILE A 67 9.76 3.82 3.24
N LEU A 68 8.54 3.68 3.76
CA LEU A 68 7.49 4.69 3.60
C LEU A 68 7.87 6.03 4.24
N LYS A 69 8.53 6.01 5.41
CA LYS A 69 9.05 7.22 6.05
C LYS A 69 10.16 7.91 5.26
N SER A 70 11.00 7.15 4.55
CA SER A 70 12.04 7.75 3.69
C SER A 70 11.46 8.55 2.52
N PHE A 71 10.21 8.27 2.13
CA PHE A 71 9.46 8.99 1.11
C PHE A 71 8.44 9.99 1.67
N ASP A 72 8.53 10.28 2.97
CA ASP A 72 7.60 11.17 3.68
C ASP A 72 6.12 10.83 3.45
N THR A 73 5.82 9.54 3.28
CA THR A 73 4.46 9.04 3.05
C THR A 73 3.63 9.20 4.32
N SER A 74 2.44 9.79 4.27
CA SER A 74 1.47 9.86 5.39
C SER A 74 0.50 8.68 5.43
N TYR A 75 0.05 8.18 4.27
CA TYR A 75 -0.95 7.11 4.16
C TYR A 75 -0.58 6.07 3.10
N ILE A 76 -0.96 4.81 3.32
CA ILE A 76 -0.88 3.73 2.33
C ILE A 76 -2.27 3.26 1.92
N ILE A 77 -2.37 2.92 0.63
CA ILE A 77 -3.56 2.35 0.01
C ILE A 77 -3.27 0.89 -0.34
N LEU A 78 -4.04 -0.04 0.21
CA LEU A 78 -4.00 -1.45 -0.18
C LEU A 78 -5.29 -1.80 -0.92
N GLU A 79 -5.12 -2.42 -2.08
CA GLU A 79 -6.21 -2.87 -2.93
C GLU A 79 -6.37 -4.39 -2.80
N ASP A 80 -7.57 -4.83 -2.48
CA ASP A 80 -7.87 -6.26 -2.36
C ASP A 80 -7.68 -6.99 -3.71
N SER A 81 -7.94 -6.29 -4.82
CA SER A 81 -7.72 -6.78 -6.19
C SER A 81 -6.27 -7.19 -6.46
N ILE A 82 -5.30 -6.51 -5.84
CA ILE A 82 -3.86 -6.82 -5.95
C ILE A 82 -3.45 -7.83 -4.88
N CYS A 83 -3.86 -7.59 -3.62
CA CYS A 83 -3.46 -8.42 -2.49
C CYS A 83 -3.93 -9.87 -2.62
N LEU A 84 -5.18 -10.06 -3.08
CA LEU A 84 -5.81 -11.38 -3.21
C LEU A 84 -5.74 -11.94 -4.64
N ALA A 85 -5.14 -11.23 -5.59
CA ALA A 85 -4.99 -11.75 -6.94
C ALA A 85 -4.35 -13.14 -6.90
N LYS A 86 -4.95 -14.11 -7.60
CA LYS A 86 -4.37 -15.44 -7.75
C LYS A 86 -3.01 -15.30 -8.45
N SER A 87 -1.99 -15.93 -7.88
CA SER A 87 -0.65 -15.93 -8.50
C SER A 87 -0.66 -16.68 -9.82
N ASP A 88 -0.23 -15.97 -10.86
CA ASP A 88 -0.05 -16.44 -12.24
C ASP A 88 1.41 -16.28 -12.71
N GLY A 89 2.28 -15.71 -11.87
CA GLY A 89 3.69 -15.45 -12.17
C GLY A 89 3.95 -14.05 -12.74
N CYS A 90 2.92 -13.26 -13.02
CA CYS A 90 3.01 -11.97 -13.68
C CYS A 90 2.35 -10.81 -12.91
N ARG A 91 1.51 -11.09 -11.91
CA ARG A 91 0.92 -10.04 -11.07
C ARG A 91 1.97 -9.30 -10.23
N LEU A 92 1.63 -8.07 -9.82
CA LEU A 92 2.53 -7.20 -9.06
C LEU A 92 3.21 -7.88 -7.84
N PRO A 93 2.49 -8.60 -6.94
CA PRO A 93 3.14 -9.26 -5.82
C PRO A 93 4.15 -10.33 -6.23
N ASP A 94 3.91 -11.03 -7.33
CA ASP A 94 4.84 -12.07 -7.83
C ASP A 94 6.13 -11.42 -8.36
N LEU A 95 6.01 -10.29 -9.07
CA LEU A 95 7.17 -9.52 -9.55
C LEU A 95 8.00 -8.98 -8.39
N ILE A 96 7.34 -8.46 -7.34
CA ILE A 96 8.01 -7.95 -6.14
C ILE A 96 8.65 -9.08 -5.33
N ASP A 97 8.03 -10.27 -5.29
CA ASP A 97 8.66 -11.44 -4.67
C ASP A 97 9.94 -11.82 -5.42
N LEU A 98 9.90 -11.88 -6.76
CA LEU A 98 11.08 -12.17 -7.59
C LEU A 98 12.20 -11.13 -7.41
N ASP A 99 11.87 -9.84 -7.37
CA ASP A 99 12.81 -8.74 -7.12
C ASP A 99 13.50 -8.87 -5.74
N ASN A 100 12.77 -9.38 -4.74
CA ASN A 100 13.28 -9.68 -3.40
C ASN A 100 13.95 -11.06 -3.26
N TRP A 101 14.16 -11.78 -4.37
CA TRP A 101 14.69 -13.15 -4.39
C TRP A 101 13.82 -14.17 -3.64
N HIS A 102 12.50 -13.95 -3.62
CA HIS A 102 11.53 -14.82 -2.98
C HIS A 102 10.75 -15.65 -4.02
N ILE A 103 10.43 -16.89 -3.65
CA ILE A 103 9.56 -17.76 -4.45
C ILE A 103 8.11 -17.23 -4.37
N PRO A 104 7.47 -16.89 -5.50
CA PRO A 104 6.07 -16.46 -5.53
C PRO A 104 5.09 -17.56 -5.10
N ASP A 105 3.83 -17.20 -4.88
CA ASP A 105 2.82 -18.10 -4.30
C ASP A 105 2.50 -19.31 -5.20
N ASN A 106 2.65 -19.18 -6.52
CA ASN A 106 2.49 -20.27 -7.48
C ASN A 106 3.70 -21.22 -7.56
N GLY A 107 4.78 -20.96 -6.82
CA GLY A 107 6.01 -21.76 -6.85
C GLY A 107 6.88 -21.54 -8.10
N TYR A 108 6.56 -20.55 -8.93
CA TYR A 108 7.33 -20.24 -10.14
C TYR A 108 8.76 -19.83 -9.79
N SER A 109 9.75 -20.57 -10.31
CA SER A 109 11.16 -20.33 -10.00
C SER A 109 12.00 -20.20 -11.28
N PRO A 110 11.87 -19.10 -12.02
CA PRO A 110 12.59 -18.89 -13.29
C PRO A 110 14.08 -18.61 -13.09
N VAL A 111 14.47 -18.18 -11.88
CA VAL A 111 15.84 -17.79 -11.54
C VAL A 111 16.38 -18.75 -10.48
N TYR A 112 17.67 -19.10 -10.59
CA TYR A 112 18.37 -19.87 -9.57
C TYR A 112 18.58 -19.04 -8.30
N GLY A 113 18.44 -19.69 -7.13
CA GLY A 113 18.73 -19.06 -5.83
C GLY A 113 17.55 -18.34 -5.17
N LEU A 114 16.34 -18.45 -5.72
CA LEU A 114 15.13 -17.99 -5.03
C LEU A 114 14.90 -18.78 -3.74
N ARG A 115 14.49 -18.09 -2.67
CA ARG A 115 14.22 -18.68 -1.35
C ARG A 115 12.77 -18.51 -0.94
N LYS A 116 12.27 -19.41 -0.12
CA LYS A 116 10.97 -19.20 0.54
C LYS A 116 11.14 -18.11 1.60
N SER A 117 10.26 -17.12 1.59
CA SER A 117 10.25 -16.09 2.63
C SER A 117 9.75 -16.67 3.96
N GLU A 118 10.44 -16.34 5.04
CA GLU A 118 10.03 -16.66 6.43
C GLU A 118 8.98 -15.68 6.95
N THR A 119 8.90 -14.49 6.36
CA THR A 119 7.94 -13.46 6.74
C THR A 119 6.61 -13.62 6.00
N PRO A 120 5.48 -13.35 6.67
CA PRO A 120 4.18 -13.30 6.01
C PRO A 120 4.10 -12.12 5.03
N ARG A 121 3.08 -12.15 4.15
CA ARG A 121 2.84 -11.06 3.21
C ARG A 121 2.24 -9.88 3.97
N PHE A 122 2.78 -8.68 3.74
CA PHE A 122 2.39 -7.49 4.48
C PHE A 122 0.87 -7.22 4.40
N CYS A 123 0.31 -7.29 3.19
CA CYS A 123 -1.12 -7.05 3.00
C CYS A 123 -2.02 -8.04 3.76
N ASP A 124 -1.62 -9.31 3.86
CA ASP A 124 -2.40 -10.33 4.58
C ASP A 124 -2.45 -10.02 6.08
N GLU A 125 -1.33 -9.56 6.64
CA GLU A 125 -1.22 -9.21 8.05
C GLU A 125 -1.99 -7.94 8.39
N ILE A 126 -1.96 -6.92 7.52
CA ILE A 126 -2.80 -5.72 7.67
C ILE A 126 -4.29 -6.09 7.62
N ARG A 127 -4.68 -6.99 6.72
CA ARG A 127 -6.08 -7.45 6.61
C ARG A 127 -6.56 -8.24 7.82
N ARG A 128 -5.66 -8.94 8.51
CA ARG A 128 -5.96 -9.78 9.68
C ARG A 128 -5.74 -9.04 11.01
N ASP A 129 -5.40 -7.76 10.96
CA ASP A 129 -5.04 -6.95 12.14
C ASP A 129 -3.93 -7.61 12.98
N GLY A 130 -2.88 -8.10 12.32
CA GLY A 130 -1.73 -8.72 12.98
C GLY A 130 -1.11 -7.81 14.03
N SER A 131 -0.90 -8.33 15.25
CA SER A 131 -0.47 -7.54 16.42
C SER A 131 0.87 -6.82 16.24
N GLU A 132 1.80 -7.38 15.45
CA GLU A 132 3.09 -6.75 15.14
C GLU A 132 2.96 -5.64 14.08
N TYR A 133 2.01 -5.77 13.15
CA TYR A 133 1.81 -4.83 12.04
C TYR A 133 0.98 -3.62 12.49
N THR A 134 0.00 -3.86 13.38
CA THR A 134 -0.85 -2.82 13.97
C THR A 134 -0.09 -1.83 14.87
N LYS A 135 1.12 -2.19 15.32
CA LYS A 135 2.04 -1.25 16.00
C LYS A 135 2.49 -0.11 15.10
N PHE A 136 2.56 -0.34 13.79
CA PHE A 136 3.06 0.64 12.81
C PHE A 136 1.95 1.19 11.91
N PHE A 137 0.94 0.36 11.62
CA PHE A 137 -0.09 0.64 10.63
C PHE A 137 -1.48 0.40 11.23
N LYS A 138 -2.30 1.44 11.30
CA LYS A 138 -3.65 1.34 11.84
C LYS A 138 -4.69 1.43 10.73
N LEU A 139 -5.55 0.43 10.55
CA LEU A 139 -6.62 0.55 9.55
C LEU A 139 -7.55 1.73 9.89
N VAL A 140 -7.66 2.71 8.98
CA VAL A 140 -8.47 3.94 9.17
C VAL A 140 -9.68 4.01 8.25
N LEU A 141 -9.67 3.27 7.15
CA LEU A 141 -10.79 3.09 6.25
C LEU A 141 -10.72 1.68 5.65
N GLN A 142 -11.84 0.99 5.63
CA GLN A 142 -12.02 -0.29 4.94
C GLN A 142 -13.37 -0.26 4.23
N ASN A 143 -13.33 -0.37 2.90
CA ASN A 143 -14.50 -0.65 2.09
C ASN A 143 -14.30 -2.02 1.40
N ARG A 144 -15.23 -2.46 0.53
CA ARG A 144 -15.19 -3.75 -0.16
C ARG A 144 -13.94 -3.92 -1.03
N THR A 145 -13.39 -2.83 -1.57
CA THR A 145 -12.24 -2.85 -2.50
C THR A 145 -10.95 -2.28 -1.92
N PHE A 146 -11.02 -1.31 -0.99
CA PHE A 146 -9.86 -0.54 -0.51
C PHE A 146 -9.66 -0.61 1.01
N ARG A 147 -8.39 -0.63 1.44
CA ARG A 147 -7.97 -0.53 2.85
C ARG A 147 -6.88 0.54 3.01
N MET A 148 -7.07 1.48 3.94
CA MET A 148 -6.16 2.60 4.21
C MET A 148 -5.47 2.45 5.56
N CYS A 149 -4.16 2.68 5.65
CA CYS A 149 -3.44 2.77 6.93
C CYS A 149 -2.56 4.04 6.98
N PRO A 150 -2.50 4.78 8.10
CA PRO A 150 -1.53 5.84 8.30
C PRO A 150 -0.16 5.21 8.54
N SER A 151 0.87 5.89 8.05
CA SER A 151 2.27 5.48 8.11
C SER A 151 2.95 5.83 9.43
N SER A 152 2.23 6.34 10.45
CA SER A 152 2.82 6.86 11.68
C SER A 152 2.23 6.20 12.92
N CYS A 153 3.09 5.54 13.70
CA CYS A 153 2.87 5.31 15.11
C CYS A 153 4.15 5.68 15.86
N LEU A 154 4.13 6.81 16.58
CA LEU A 154 5.06 7.11 17.65
C LEU A 154 4.27 7.90 18.72
N LEU A 155 4.24 7.32 19.91
CA LEU A 155 3.63 7.80 21.17
C LEU A 155 3.39 9.32 21.25
N ILE A 156 2.17 9.75 20.95
CA ILE A 156 1.54 10.85 21.66
C ILE A 156 0.14 10.39 22.01
N GLY A 157 -0.11 10.18 23.29
CA GLY A 157 -1.46 10.10 23.81
C GLY A 157 -2.20 11.40 23.50
N PHE A 158 -2.91 11.44 22.39
CA PHE A 158 -4.07 12.31 22.22
C PHE A 158 -5.10 11.54 21.41
N ARG A 159 -6.06 10.96 22.14
CA ARG A 159 -7.43 10.82 21.64
C ARG A 159 -7.79 12.13 20.95
N ARG A 160 -8.14 12.11 19.67
CA ARG A 160 -9.15 13.02 19.13
C ARG A 160 -10.00 12.26 18.11
N TYR A 161 -11.14 11.67 18.47
CA TYR A 161 -12.43 12.35 18.63
C TYR A 161 -12.33 13.86 18.88
N ILE A 162 -12.89 14.61 17.94
CA ILE A 162 -13.15 16.06 17.99
C ILE A 162 -13.32 16.60 19.43
N VAL A 163 -12.55 17.63 19.77
CA VAL A 163 -12.84 18.60 20.84
C VAL A 163 -12.42 20.00 20.31
N PRO A 164 -13.25 21.06 20.47
CA PRO A 164 -12.95 22.41 20.00
C PRO A 164 -11.98 23.14 20.93
N ILE A 165 -11.46 24.29 20.48
CA ILE A 165 -10.75 25.27 21.32
C ILE A 165 -11.40 26.65 21.07
N ILE A 166 -11.79 27.31 22.17
CA ILE A 166 -11.95 28.77 22.29
C ILE A 166 -10.56 29.38 22.41
#